data_AF-A0A8J5K9U6-F1
#
_entry.id   AF-A0A8J5K9U6-F1
#
_cell.length_a   1.000
_cell.length_b   1.000
_cell.length_c   1.000
_cell.angle_alpha   90.00
_cell.angle_beta   90.00
_cell.angle_gamma   90.00
#
_symmetry.space_group_name_H-M   'P 1'
#
loop_
_entity.id
_entity.type
_entity.pdbx_description
1 polymer ?
#
loop_
_entity_poly.entity_id
_entity_poly.type
_entity_poly.pdbx_seq_one_letter_code
_entity_poly.pdbx_strand_id
1 'polypeptide(L)'
;MWRLKIAEGGSPWLRTTNNHAGRQVWEFDPSLGTPEEIEEVERAREAFRESRFEKKNSADLLMRMQFAKENPLEMDYPIIRIEDDEDVTEEALVTSLRKAISIFSTHQAHDGHWPGEFAGPMFFLPGLIITLHVTGTLNTVLTPEHQKEIRRYLYNHQNRDGGWGFHIEGRSTMFGSALCYVTLRLLGQGPDDGDGAMEKGREWILDHGSATCTTSWGKIWLSKALHDDGEWQVKPKDDLPSRGIPAEKNRSETERRRRARKREGREGKRLVRWGREGFGEKSEAKQRLEEGDASPPAH
;
A
#
# COMPACT_ATOMS: atom_id res chain seq x y z
N MET A 1 16.91 -7.39 19.30
CA MET A 1 16.33 -6.20 18.66
C MET A 1 16.09 -6.42 17.16
N TRP A 2 15.17 -5.68 16.54
CA TRP A 2 15.02 -5.65 15.08
C TRP A 2 16.10 -4.77 14.45
N ARG A 3 16.74 -5.25 13.38
CA ARG A 3 17.77 -4.53 12.61
C ARG A 3 17.36 -4.47 11.14
N LEU A 4 17.56 -3.31 10.52
CA LEU A 4 17.40 -3.17 9.08
C LEU A 4 18.69 -3.57 8.36
N LYS A 5 18.61 -4.58 7.50
CA LYS A 5 19.68 -5.00 6.59
C LYS A 5 19.48 -4.36 5.23
N ILE A 6 20.51 -3.72 4.71
CA ILE A 6 20.52 -2.98 3.45
C ILE A 6 21.53 -3.61 2.50
N ALA A 7 21.15 -3.78 1.23
CA ALA A 7 22.00 -4.35 0.17
C ALA A 7 22.60 -5.74 0.49
N GLU A 8 22.11 -6.39 1.54
CA GLU A 8 22.57 -7.69 2.01
C GLU A 8 21.59 -8.79 1.58
N GLY A 9 22.14 -9.98 1.41
CA GLY A 9 21.39 -11.19 1.12
C GLY A 9 22.15 -12.14 0.23
N GLY A 10 21.43 -13.17 -0.21
CA GLY A 10 21.97 -14.23 -1.04
C GLY A 10 21.42 -15.56 -0.57
N SER A 11 20.68 -16.21 -1.45
CA SER A 11 20.30 -17.61 -1.27
C SER A 11 20.26 -18.27 -2.65
N PRO A 12 20.30 -19.60 -2.73
CA PRO A 12 20.12 -20.29 -4.02
C PRO A 12 18.84 -19.87 -4.78
N TRP A 13 17.85 -19.36 -4.04
CA TRP A 13 16.53 -18.93 -4.53
C TRP A 13 16.40 -17.43 -4.73
N LEU A 14 17.38 -16.62 -4.29
CA LEU A 14 17.37 -15.17 -4.40
C LEU A 14 18.57 -14.70 -5.23
N ARG A 15 18.35 -14.57 -6.55
CA ARG A 15 19.35 -14.07 -7.50
C ARG A 15 19.14 -12.58 -7.77
N THR A 16 20.23 -11.86 -8.00
CA THR A 16 20.22 -10.43 -8.29
C THR A 16 21.16 -10.13 -9.47
N THR A 17 20.83 -9.10 -10.25
CA THR A 17 21.70 -8.56 -11.31
C THR A 17 22.46 -7.31 -10.86
N ASN A 18 22.14 -6.77 -9.68
CA ASN A 18 22.69 -5.52 -9.15
C ASN A 18 23.26 -5.67 -7.72
N ASN A 19 23.67 -6.89 -7.36
CA ASN A 19 24.22 -7.21 -6.04
C ASN A 19 23.31 -6.75 -4.87
N HIS A 20 22.00 -6.92 -5.03
CA HIS A 20 20.98 -6.56 -4.05
C HIS A 20 20.86 -5.06 -3.71
N ALA A 21 21.49 -4.16 -4.46
CA ALA A 21 21.35 -2.72 -4.25
C ALA A 21 19.86 -2.28 -4.29
N GLY A 22 19.46 -1.45 -3.33
CA GLY A 22 18.09 -1.01 -3.10
C GLY A 22 17.22 -1.98 -2.30
N ARG A 23 17.77 -3.11 -1.85
CA ARG A 23 17.04 -4.09 -1.04
C ARG A 23 17.16 -3.77 0.44
N GLN A 24 16.01 -3.83 1.13
CA GLN A 24 15.92 -3.70 2.58
C GLN A 24 15.20 -4.92 3.18
N VAL A 25 15.68 -5.44 4.29
CA VAL A 25 15.07 -6.56 5.04
C VAL A 25 15.18 -6.31 6.54
N TRP A 26 14.08 -6.50 7.25
CA TRP A 26 14.10 -6.52 8.72
C TRP A 26 14.48 -7.90 9.23
N GLU A 27 15.47 -7.97 10.11
CA GLU A 27 15.89 -9.19 10.79
C GLU A 27 15.84 -8.99 12.29
N PHE A 28 15.40 -10.01 13.03
CA PHE A 28 15.46 -9.99 14.48
C PHE A 28 16.72 -10.70 14.97
N ASP A 29 17.49 -10.02 15.81
CA ASP A 29 18.67 -10.58 16.47
C ASP A 29 18.54 -10.40 18.00
N PRO A 30 18.40 -11.47 18.79
CA PRO A 30 18.25 -11.36 20.24
C PRO A 30 19.51 -10.84 20.96
N SER A 31 20.68 -10.86 20.30
CA SER A 31 21.95 -10.39 20.86
C SER A 31 22.20 -8.89 20.67
N LEU A 32 21.38 -8.23 19.83
CA LEU A 32 21.48 -6.80 19.55
C LEU A 32 20.55 -5.96 20.43
N GLY A 33 21.02 -4.75 20.73
CA GLY A 33 20.32 -3.70 21.46
C GLY A 33 20.78 -3.58 22.91
N THR A 34 21.13 -2.38 23.36
CA THR A 34 21.29 -2.11 24.80
C THR A 34 19.92 -2.10 25.48
N PRO A 35 19.83 -2.28 26.82
CA PRO A 35 18.56 -2.16 27.54
C PRO A 35 17.81 -0.86 27.23
N GLU A 36 18.54 0.25 27.13
CA GLU A 36 17.98 1.57 26.84
C GLU A 36 17.40 1.66 25.42
N GLU A 37 18.11 1.12 24.43
CA GLU A 37 17.63 1.07 23.04
C GLU A 37 16.39 0.17 22.91
N ILE A 38 16.37 -0.97 23.61
CA ILE A 38 15.20 -1.85 23.62
C ILE A 38 14.01 -1.13 24.24
N GLU A 39 14.22 -0.43 25.36
CA GLU A 39 13.16 0.33 26.03
C GLU A 39 12.64 1.46 25.13
N GLU A 40 13.51 2.13 24.38
CA GLU A 40 13.10 3.16 23.42
C GLU A 40 12.20 2.61 22.31
N VAL A 41 12.55 1.43 21.77
CA VAL A 41 11.71 0.73 20.78
C VAL A 41 10.35 0.35 21.37
N GLU A 42 10.30 -0.13 22.61
CA GLU A 42 9.02 -0.47 23.26
C GLU A 42 8.19 0.79 23.56
N ARG A 43 8.80 1.91 23.98
CA ARG A 43 8.11 3.20 24.12
C ARG A 43 7.51 3.67 22.80
N ALA A 44 8.25 3.56 21.69
CA ALA A 44 7.76 3.90 20.36
C ALA A 44 6.57 3.03 19.93
N ARG A 45 6.61 1.73 20.26
CA ARG A 45 5.51 0.80 19.98
C ARG A 45 4.25 1.15 20.76
N GLU A 46 4.38 1.47 22.05
CA GLU A 46 3.24 1.83 22.88
C GLU A 46 2.64 3.17 22.45
N ALA A 47 3.48 4.18 22.18
CA ALA A 47 3.02 5.47 21.67
C ALA A 47 2.26 5.32 20.33
N PHE A 48 2.72 4.43 19.45
CA PHE A 48 1.99 4.11 18.23
C PHE A 48 0.66 3.40 18.53
N ARG A 49 0.66 2.41 19.43
CA ARG A 49 -0.57 1.71 19.86
C ARG A 49 -1.60 2.69 20.40
N GLU A 50 -1.21 3.62 21.26
CA GLU A 50 -2.10 4.62 21.86
C GLU A 50 -2.72 5.55 20.81
N SER A 51 -1.92 5.98 19.82
CA SER A 51 -2.33 6.92 18.77
C SER A 51 -2.83 6.26 17.46
N ARG A 52 -2.99 4.93 17.45
CA ARG A 52 -3.29 4.12 16.25
C ARG A 52 -4.60 4.45 15.55
N PHE A 53 -5.49 5.20 16.19
CA PHE A 53 -6.77 5.60 15.60
C PHE A 53 -6.68 6.98 14.92
N GLU A 54 -5.74 7.80 15.34
CA GLU A 54 -5.47 9.14 14.84
C GLU A 54 -4.36 9.12 13.77
N LYS A 55 -3.35 8.26 13.95
CA LYS A 55 -2.22 8.09 13.04
C LYS A 55 -2.12 6.62 12.61
N LYS A 56 -2.34 6.38 11.32
CA LYS A 56 -2.34 5.02 10.74
C LYS A 56 -0.97 4.57 10.25
N ASN A 57 -0.10 5.50 9.88
CA ASN A 57 1.22 5.22 9.34
C ASN A 57 2.27 5.16 10.47
N SER A 58 3.23 4.24 10.38
CA SER A 58 4.28 4.07 11.40
C SER A 58 5.30 5.21 11.44
N ALA A 59 5.28 6.07 10.39
CA ALA A 59 6.26 7.12 10.14
C ALA A 59 7.70 6.60 10.03
N ASP A 60 7.88 5.32 9.73
CA ASP A 60 9.18 4.62 9.68
C ASP A 60 9.98 4.77 10.98
N LEU A 61 9.32 4.97 12.13
CA LEU A 61 10.00 5.46 13.33
C LEU A 61 11.16 4.57 13.78
N LEU A 62 10.98 3.24 13.75
CA LEU A 62 12.04 2.29 14.12
C LEU A 62 13.22 2.33 13.13
N MET A 63 12.97 2.54 11.84
CA MET A 63 14.02 2.74 10.84
C MET A 63 14.76 4.06 11.12
N ARG A 64 14.02 5.15 11.34
CA ARG A 64 14.60 6.47 11.61
C ARG A 64 15.47 6.49 12.86
N MET A 65 15.10 5.72 13.90
CA MET A 65 15.93 5.54 15.09
C MET A 65 17.29 4.91 14.76
N GLN A 66 17.35 3.92 13.86
CA GLN A 66 18.61 3.29 13.43
C GLN A 66 19.45 4.26 12.57
N PHE A 67 18.82 4.94 11.60
CA PHE A 67 19.51 5.93 10.78
C PHE A 67 20.00 7.14 11.56
N ALA A 68 19.28 7.58 12.59
CA ALA A 68 19.73 8.68 13.45
C ALA A 68 21.04 8.34 14.17
N LYS A 69 21.29 7.04 14.45
CA LYS A 69 22.54 6.55 15.04
C LYS A 69 23.64 6.36 14.00
N GLU A 70 23.31 5.84 12.83
CA GLU A 70 24.28 5.56 11.75
C GLU A 70 24.75 6.84 11.04
N ASN A 71 23.82 7.77 10.80
CA ASN A 71 24.01 9.01 10.06
C ASN A 71 23.56 10.21 10.91
N PRO A 72 24.29 10.58 11.98
CA PRO A 72 23.92 11.70 12.81
C PRO A 72 23.92 13.01 12.00
N LEU A 73 22.94 13.88 12.28
CA LEU A 73 22.87 15.19 11.64
C LEU A 73 24.03 16.07 12.16
N GLU A 74 24.96 16.42 11.26
CA GLU A 74 26.17 17.17 11.64
C GLU A 74 25.90 18.64 12.00
N MET A 75 24.81 19.22 11.49
CA MET A 75 24.50 20.65 11.63
C MET A 75 23.16 20.88 12.32
N ASP A 76 23.17 21.73 13.34
CA ASP A 76 21.95 22.27 13.92
C ASP A 76 21.43 23.43 13.06
N TYR A 77 20.22 23.28 12.53
CA TYR A 77 19.56 24.30 11.72
C TYR A 77 18.45 24.96 12.54
N PRO A 78 18.37 26.31 12.58
CA PRO A 78 17.34 27.00 13.34
C PRO A 78 15.94 26.57 12.86
N ILE A 79 14.99 26.49 13.79
CA ILE A 79 13.58 26.30 13.46
C ILE A 79 13.04 27.68 13.09
N ILE A 80 12.72 27.86 11.81
CA ILE A 80 12.05 29.06 11.33
C ILE A 80 10.56 28.77 11.28
N ARG A 81 9.80 29.54 12.05
CA ARG A 81 8.34 29.55 11.99
C ARG A 81 7.95 30.86 11.32
N ILE A 82 7.09 30.75 10.32
CA ILE A 82 6.52 31.88 9.60
C ILE A 82 5.04 31.84 9.97
N GLU A 83 4.54 32.91 10.58
CA GLU A 83 3.11 33.04 10.91
C GLU A 83 2.30 33.32 9.62
N ASP A 84 0.99 33.09 9.65
CA ASP A 84 0.13 33.15 8.44
C ASP A 84 0.13 34.53 7.75
N ASP A 85 0.50 35.59 8.46
CA ASP A 85 0.56 36.99 7.99
C ASP A 85 1.97 37.52 7.70
N GLU A 86 3.01 36.69 7.84
CA GLU A 86 4.40 37.06 7.56
C GLU A 86 4.84 36.70 6.13
N ASP A 87 5.60 37.61 5.50
CA ASP A 87 6.20 37.33 4.19
C ASP A 87 7.32 36.29 4.29
N VAL A 88 7.30 35.30 3.39
CA VAL A 88 8.38 34.31 3.28
C VAL A 88 9.64 34.97 2.72
N THR A 89 10.65 35.17 3.57
CA THR A 89 11.94 35.71 3.13
C THR A 89 12.79 34.66 2.41
N GLU A 90 13.68 35.09 1.51
CA GLU A 90 14.62 34.19 0.83
C GLU A 90 15.51 33.45 1.83
N GLU A 91 15.96 34.12 2.89
CA GLU A 91 16.77 33.52 3.95
C GLU A 91 15.99 32.42 4.70
N ALA A 92 14.72 32.67 5.02
CA ALA A 92 13.86 31.70 5.68
C ALA A 92 13.64 30.47 4.79
N LEU A 93 13.41 30.68 3.50
CA LEU A 93 13.25 29.62 2.51
C LEU A 93 14.52 28.78 2.37
N VAL A 94 15.66 29.41 2.15
CA VAL A 94 16.96 28.72 1.94
C VAL A 94 17.35 27.94 3.20
N THR A 95 17.16 28.51 4.39
CA THR A 95 17.47 27.84 5.65
C THR A 95 16.56 26.63 5.87
N SER A 96 15.27 26.77 5.62
CA SER A 96 14.29 25.67 5.71
C SER A 96 14.59 24.56 4.71
N LEU A 97 14.96 24.91 3.48
CA LEU A 97 15.32 23.94 2.44
C LEU A 97 16.61 23.19 2.79
N ARG A 98 17.65 23.90 3.24
CA ARG A 98 18.91 23.27 3.71
C ARG A 98 18.64 22.32 4.85
N LYS A 99 17.84 22.73 5.84
CA LYS A 99 17.41 21.87 6.95
C LYS A 99 16.69 20.62 6.46
N ALA A 100 15.71 20.76 5.58
CA ALA A 100 14.95 19.64 5.04
C ALA A 100 15.84 18.66 4.28
N ILE A 101 16.73 19.15 3.41
CA ILE A 101 17.67 18.32 2.64
C ILE A 101 18.66 17.61 3.57
N SER A 102 19.21 18.30 4.57
CA SER A 102 20.17 17.70 5.50
C SER A 102 19.51 16.61 6.34
N ILE A 103 18.29 16.85 6.86
CA ILE A 103 17.52 15.82 7.56
C ILE A 103 17.16 14.66 6.64
N PHE A 104 16.74 14.92 5.39
CA PHE A 104 16.38 13.85 4.48
C PHE A 104 17.60 13.01 4.06
N SER A 105 18.77 13.63 3.96
CA SER A 105 20.04 12.96 3.65
C SER A 105 20.46 11.98 4.73
N THR A 106 20.13 12.20 6.02
CA THR A 106 20.46 11.24 7.08
C THR A 106 19.73 9.90 6.94
N HIS A 107 18.64 9.86 6.16
CA HIS A 107 17.87 8.65 5.89
C HIS A 107 18.41 7.86 4.70
N GLN A 108 19.47 8.33 4.02
CA GLN A 108 20.04 7.60 2.89
C GLN A 108 20.80 6.36 3.39
N ALA A 109 20.47 5.22 2.79
CA ALA A 109 21.20 3.97 3.01
C ALA A 109 22.59 3.98 2.37
N HIS A 110 23.50 3.15 2.88
CA HIS A 110 24.90 3.12 2.46
C HIS A 110 25.11 2.71 0.98
N ASP A 111 24.15 2.05 0.36
CA ASP A 111 24.13 1.71 -1.08
C ASP A 111 23.48 2.80 -1.95
N GLY A 112 23.10 3.93 -1.33
CA GLY A 112 22.61 5.14 -1.99
C GLY A 112 21.09 5.25 -2.16
N HIS A 113 20.30 4.22 -1.80
CA HIS A 113 18.84 4.33 -1.87
C HIS A 113 18.23 4.97 -0.61
N TRP A 114 16.94 5.30 -0.65
CA TRP A 114 16.18 5.73 0.53
C TRP A 114 15.21 4.63 0.93
N PRO A 115 15.49 3.90 2.04
CA PRO A 115 14.56 2.93 2.57
C PRO A 115 13.29 3.61 3.09
N GLY A 116 12.19 2.87 3.06
CA GLY A 116 10.91 3.35 3.56
C GLY A 116 9.82 2.29 3.53
N GLU A 117 8.83 2.47 4.39
CA GLU A 117 7.61 1.68 4.43
C GLU A 117 6.73 1.97 3.21
N PHE A 118 6.29 0.91 2.55
CA PHE A 118 5.27 0.97 1.50
C PHE A 118 3.99 0.28 1.96
N ALA A 119 3.45 0.76 3.08
CA ALA A 119 2.22 0.26 3.67
C ALA A 119 0.97 0.80 2.95
N GLY A 120 -0.19 0.30 3.39
CA GLY A 120 -1.49 0.76 2.92
C GLY A 120 -2.42 -0.42 2.75
N PRO A 121 -2.23 -1.29 1.74
CA PRO A 121 -3.16 -2.38 1.45
C PRO A 121 -3.20 -3.47 2.52
N MET A 122 -4.38 -3.77 3.06
CA MET A 122 -4.59 -4.74 4.15
C MET A 122 -4.85 -6.17 3.66
N PHE A 123 -4.46 -6.50 2.42
CA PHE A 123 -4.72 -7.81 1.80
C PHE A 123 -3.49 -8.51 1.21
N PHE A 124 -2.32 -7.83 1.16
CA PHE A 124 -1.08 -8.51 0.75
C PHE A 124 -0.58 -9.47 1.81
N LEU A 125 -0.57 -9.03 3.07
CA LEU A 125 -0.14 -9.84 4.21
C LEU A 125 -1.03 -11.08 4.41
N PRO A 126 -2.37 -10.97 4.40
CA PRO A 126 -3.24 -12.15 4.38
C PRO A 126 -2.94 -13.16 3.27
N GLY A 127 -2.73 -12.69 2.04
CA GLY A 127 -2.41 -13.58 0.92
C GLY A 127 -1.10 -14.35 1.13
N LEU A 128 -0.07 -13.68 1.67
CA LEU A 128 1.19 -14.32 2.06
C LEU A 128 0.97 -15.39 3.13
N ILE A 129 0.29 -15.06 4.24
CA ILE A 129 0.08 -16.00 5.35
C ILE A 129 -0.74 -17.21 4.93
N ILE A 130 -1.83 -17.02 4.17
CA ILE A 130 -2.64 -18.13 3.67
C ILE A 130 -1.79 -19.04 2.76
N THR A 131 -0.97 -18.45 1.88
CA THR A 131 -0.09 -19.24 1.00
C THR A 131 0.94 -20.04 1.79
N LEU A 132 1.60 -19.42 2.77
CA LEU A 132 2.60 -20.08 3.60
C LEU A 132 1.99 -21.18 4.46
N HIS A 133 0.76 -20.98 4.95
CA HIS A 133 0.02 -21.99 5.70
C HIS A 133 -0.34 -23.20 4.81
N VAL A 134 -0.99 -22.97 3.67
CA VAL A 134 -1.38 -24.02 2.71
C VAL A 134 -0.16 -24.82 2.21
N THR A 135 0.99 -24.17 2.06
CA THR A 135 2.22 -24.85 1.63
C THR A 135 2.98 -25.53 2.77
N GLY A 136 2.54 -25.39 4.02
CA GLY A 136 3.23 -25.93 5.21
C GLY A 136 4.57 -25.25 5.51
N THR A 137 4.82 -24.06 4.95
CA THR A 137 6.11 -23.36 5.05
C THR A 137 6.09 -22.14 5.98
N LEU A 138 4.97 -21.88 6.66
CA LEU A 138 4.79 -20.74 7.56
C LEU A 138 5.94 -20.57 8.56
N ASN A 139 6.25 -21.62 9.33
CA ASN A 139 7.31 -21.60 10.34
C ASN A 139 8.72 -21.74 9.75
N THR A 140 8.85 -22.07 8.47
CA THR A 140 10.13 -22.09 7.76
C THR A 140 10.50 -20.70 7.26
N VAL A 141 9.51 -19.93 6.80
CA VAL A 141 9.72 -18.59 6.22
C VAL A 141 9.64 -17.49 7.27
N LEU A 142 8.75 -17.62 8.26
CA LEU A 142 8.51 -16.60 9.27
C LEU A 142 8.89 -17.11 10.66
N THR A 143 9.88 -16.46 11.27
CA THR A 143 10.25 -16.73 12.67
C THR A 143 9.12 -16.33 13.63
N PRO A 144 9.14 -16.81 14.89
CA PRO A 144 8.16 -16.40 15.89
C PRO A 144 8.04 -14.88 16.07
N GLU A 145 9.14 -14.15 15.92
CA GLU A 145 9.22 -12.69 16.02
C GLU A 145 8.54 -12.02 14.84
N HIS A 146 8.76 -12.49 13.61
CA HIS A 146 8.00 -12.02 12.44
C HIS A 146 6.51 -12.20 12.65
N GLN A 147 6.08 -13.38 13.12
CA GLN A 147 4.67 -13.64 13.39
C GLN A 147 4.12 -12.72 14.50
N LYS A 148 4.91 -12.41 15.53
CA LYS A 148 4.56 -11.45 16.58
C LYS A 148 4.35 -10.04 16.03
N GLU A 149 5.23 -9.55 15.16
CA GLU A 149 5.08 -8.24 14.53
C GLU A 149 3.89 -8.19 13.57
N ILE A 150 3.63 -9.27 12.83
CA ILE A 150 2.46 -9.38 11.94
C ILE A 150 1.17 -9.30 12.75
N ARG A 151 1.06 -10.03 13.87
CA ARG A 151 -0.09 -9.90 14.78
C ARG A 151 -0.23 -8.48 15.32
N ARG A 152 0.87 -7.87 15.78
CA ARG A 152 0.88 -6.48 16.27
C ARG A 152 0.39 -5.51 15.19
N TYR A 153 0.86 -5.64 13.95
CA TYR A 153 0.44 -4.83 12.82
C TYR A 153 -1.08 -4.92 12.59
N LEU A 154 -1.61 -6.14 12.53
CA LEU A 154 -3.05 -6.35 12.33
C LEU A 154 -3.87 -5.79 13.49
N TYR A 155 -3.46 -5.99 14.74
CA TYR A 155 -4.16 -5.41 15.89
C TYR A 155 -4.10 -3.89 15.92
N ASN A 156 -2.96 -3.29 15.54
CA ASN A 156 -2.83 -1.84 15.46
C ASN A 156 -3.71 -1.22 14.36
N HIS A 157 -4.12 -2.01 13.37
CA HIS A 157 -4.94 -1.54 12.25
C HIS A 157 -6.39 -2.01 12.29
N GLN A 158 -6.81 -2.65 13.38
CA GLN A 158 -8.22 -2.87 13.63
C GLN A 158 -8.92 -1.53 13.89
N ASN A 159 -10.07 -1.32 13.27
CA ASN A 159 -10.88 -0.13 13.48
C ASN A 159 -11.63 -0.19 14.80
N ARG A 160 -12.13 0.97 15.26
CA ARG A 160 -12.88 1.08 16.52
C ARG A 160 -14.15 0.22 16.54
N ASP A 161 -14.71 -0.08 15.37
CA ASP A 161 -15.88 -0.95 15.19
C ASP A 161 -15.55 -2.45 15.23
N GLY A 162 -14.27 -2.82 15.35
CA GLY A 162 -13.82 -4.22 15.37
C GLY A 162 -13.43 -4.78 14.01
N GLY A 163 -13.76 -4.12 12.90
CA GLY A 163 -13.41 -4.58 11.56
C GLY A 163 -12.04 -4.12 11.08
N TRP A 164 -11.70 -4.51 9.85
CA TRP A 164 -10.51 -4.05 9.11
C TRP A 164 -10.89 -3.54 7.73
N GLY A 165 -10.21 -2.47 7.30
CA GLY A 165 -10.45 -1.85 6.01
C GLY A 165 -9.77 -2.55 4.83
N PHE A 166 -10.03 -2.05 3.62
CA PHE A 166 -9.28 -2.45 2.41
C PHE A 166 -7.82 -1.96 2.47
N HIS A 167 -7.59 -0.85 3.16
CA HIS A 167 -6.29 -0.28 3.47
C HIS A 167 -6.29 0.29 4.90
N ILE A 168 -5.12 0.64 5.45
CA ILE A 168 -4.93 1.06 6.86
C ILE A 168 -5.73 2.30 7.29
N GLU A 169 -6.07 3.18 6.33
CA GLU A 169 -6.91 4.38 6.55
C GLU A 169 -8.38 4.15 6.19
N GLY A 170 -8.72 2.96 5.70
CA GLY A 170 -10.05 2.64 5.21
C GLY A 170 -11.00 2.22 6.33
N ARG A 171 -12.28 2.53 6.13
CA ARG A 171 -13.36 1.97 6.94
C ARG A 171 -13.42 0.45 6.79
N SER A 172 -13.97 -0.23 7.79
CA SER A 172 -14.10 -1.68 7.81
C SER A 172 -14.87 -2.21 6.61
N THR A 173 -14.39 -3.31 6.03
CA THR A 173 -14.99 -3.97 4.87
C THR A 173 -15.02 -5.46 5.10
N MET A 174 -16.00 -6.17 4.54
CA MET A 174 -16.05 -7.64 4.66
C MET A 174 -14.78 -8.32 4.11
N PHE A 175 -14.19 -7.76 3.05
CA PHE A 175 -12.95 -8.27 2.48
C PHE A 175 -11.76 -8.10 3.42
N GLY A 176 -11.53 -6.90 3.95
CA GLY A 176 -10.46 -6.63 4.91
C GLY A 176 -10.65 -7.41 6.21
N SER A 177 -11.84 -7.32 6.82
CA SER A 177 -12.15 -7.97 8.10
C SER A 177 -11.99 -9.48 8.05
N ALA A 178 -12.59 -10.15 7.07
CA ALA A 178 -12.52 -11.61 6.98
C ALA A 178 -11.08 -12.10 6.75
N LEU A 179 -10.32 -11.43 5.88
CA LEU A 179 -8.93 -11.82 5.61
C LEU A 179 -8.02 -11.56 6.81
N CYS A 180 -8.13 -10.42 7.48
CA CYS A 180 -7.32 -10.12 8.66
C CYS A 180 -7.65 -11.06 9.82
N TYR A 181 -8.94 -11.34 10.05
CA TYR A 181 -9.38 -12.29 11.06
C TYR A 181 -8.81 -13.70 10.82
N VAL A 182 -8.98 -14.24 9.61
CA VAL A 182 -8.43 -15.55 9.25
C VAL A 182 -6.92 -15.56 9.36
N THR A 183 -6.24 -14.48 8.95
CA THR A 183 -4.78 -14.37 9.10
C THR A 183 -4.36 -14.49 10.56
N LEU A 184 -5.05 -13.82 11.49
CA LEU A 184 -4.78 -13.94 12.92
C LEU A 184 -5.03 -15.36 13.44
N ARG A 185 -6.10 -16.02 12.99
CA ARG A 185 -6.38 -17.44 13.32
C ARG A 185 -5.26 -18.36 12.84
N LEU A 186 -4.79 -18.21 11.61
CA LEU A 186 -3.69 -19.01 11.04
C LEU A 186 -2.34 -18.76 11.74
N LEU A 187 -2.19 -17.60 12.39
CA LEU A 187 -1.04 -17.25 13.24
C LEU A 187 -1.23 -17.66 14.71
N GLY A 188 -2.21 -18.51 14.99
CA GLY A 188 -2.46 -19.13 16.29
C GLY A 188 -3.27 -18.29 17.28
N GLN A 189 -3.86 -17.16 16.86
CA GLN A 189 -4.71 -16.37 17.77
C GLN A 189 -6.07 -17.03 17.95
N GLY A 190 -6.45 -17.30 19.19
CA GLY A 190 -7.75 -17.78 19.63
C GLY A 190 -8.92 -16.88 19.24
N PRO A 191 -10.16 -17.39 19.31
CA PRO A 191 -11.37 -16.58 19.07
C PRO A 191 -11.52 -15.41 20.04
N ASP A 192 -10.93 -15.48 21.23
CA ASP A 192 -11.10 -14.50 22.31
C ASP A 192 -9.77 -13.80 22.67
N ASP A 193 -8.75 -13.93 21.80
CA ASP A 193 -7.42 -13.34 21.97
C ASP A 193 -7.37 -11.84 21.58
N GLY A 194 -6.20 -11.22 21.83
CA GLY A 194 -5.90 -9.86 21.40
C GLY A 194 -6.64 -8.80 22.22
N ASP A 195 -6.82 -9.02 23.51
CA ASP A 195 -7.55 -8.13 24.42
C ASP A 195 -8.98 -7.84 23.92
N GLY A 196 -9.65 -8.87 23.41
CA GLY A 196 -11.01 -8.80 22.83
C GLY A 196 -11.06 -8.36 21.36
N ALA A 197 -9.90 -8.12 20.71
CA ALA A 197 -9.86 -7.79 19.29
C ALA A 197 -10.44 -8.90 18.41
N MET A 198 -10.15 -10.17 18.72
CA MET A 198 -10.64 -11.31 17.93
C MET A 198 -12.15 -11.48 18.05
N GLU A 199 -12.70 -11.29 19.25
CA GLU A 199 -14.15 -11.32 19.50
C GLU A 199 -14.86 -10.24 18.67
N LYS A 200 -14.43 -8.98 18.80
CA LYS A 200 -15.01 -7.85 18.05
C LYS A 200 -14.91 -8.04 16.53
N GLY A 201 -13.79 -8.59 16.06
CA GLY A 201 -13.60 -8.91 14.65
C GLY A 201 -14.60 -9.95 14.15
N ARG A 202 -14.81 -11.02 14.94
CA ARG A 202 -15.78 -12.06 14.64
C ARG A 202 -17.22 -11.50 14.65
N GLU A 203 -17.59 -10.75 15.69
CA GLU A 203 -18.90 -10.11 15.81
C GLU A 203 -19.18 -9.19 14.62
N TRP A 204 -18.23 -8.30 14.29
CA TRP A 204 -18.36 -7.42 13.14
C TRP A 204 -18.59 -8.22 11.85
N ILE A 205 -17.86 -9.31 11.62
CA ILE A 205 -18.06 -10.16 10.44
C ILE A 205 -19.47 -10.79 10.43
N LEU A 206 -19.94 -11.32 11.56
CA LEU A 206 -21.24 -11.97 11.65
C LEU A 206 -22.38 -10.97 11.43
N ASP A 207 -22.31 -9.81 12.07
CA ASP A 207 -23.33 -8.76 12.00
C ASP A 207 -23.46 -8.14 10.59
N HIS A 208 -22.40 -8.22 9.78
CA HIS A 208 -22.37 -7.67 8.41
C HIS A 208 -22.63 -8.74 7.32
N GLY A 209 -23.30 -9.83 7.67
CA GLY A 209 -23.74 -10.86 6.73
C GLY A 209 -22.73 -11.98 6.48
N SER A 210 -21.73 -12.12 7.36
CA SER A 210 -20.68 -13.13 7.33
C SER A 210 -19.71 -13.03 6.15
N ALA A 211 -18.68 -13.88 6.18
CA ALA A 211 -17.68 -13.98 5.12
C ALA A 211 -18.28 -14.29 3.72
N THR A 212 -19.52 -14.76 3.61
CA THR A 212 -20.19 -14.98 2.31
C THR A 212 -20.38 -13.70 1.51
N CYS A 213 -20.46 -12.54 2.19
CA CYS A 213 -20.59 -11.22 1.59
C CYS A 213 -19.26 -10.63 1.09
N THR A 214 -18.16 -11.37 1.20
CA THR A 214 -16.85 -10.90 0.71
C THR A 214 -16.78 -10.85 -0.82
N THR A 215 -15.78 -10.13 -1.35
CA THR A 215 -15.54 -9.98 -2.79
C THR A 215 -15.07 -11.29 -3.43
N SER A 216 -15.04 -11.37 -4.76
CA SER A 216 -14.54 -12.56 -5.47
C SER A 216 -13.11 -12.95 -5.06
N TRP A 217 -12.24 -11.97 -4.82
CA TRP A 217 -10.89 -12.22 -4.32
C TRP A 217 -10.90 -12.79 -2.91
N GLY A 218 -11.79 -12.29 -2.04
CA GLY A 218 -11.96 -12.84 -0.69
C GLY A 218 -12.37 -14.31 -0.73
N LYS A 219 -13.31 -14.66 -1.61
CA LYS A 219 -13.78 -16.04 -1.79
C LYS A 219 -12.66 -16.98 -2.23
N ILE A 220 -11.78 -16.53 -3.14
CA ILE A 220 -10.62 -17.32 -3.60
C ILE A 220 -9.69 -17.62 -2.42
N TRP A 221 -9.31 -16.60 -1.66
CA TRP A 221 -8.39 -16.76 -0.53
C TRP A 221 -8.98 -17.61 0.60
N LEU A 222 -10.24 -17.37 0.97
CA LEU A 222 -10.92 -18.12 2.02
C LEU A 222 -11.13 -19.58 1.61
N SER A 223 -11.50 -19.86 0.35
CA SER A 223 -11.62 -21.23 -0.13
C SER A 223 -10.31 -22.01 -0.01
N LYS A 224 -9.15 -21.35 -0.12
CA LYS A 224 -7.85 -21.99 0.09
C LYS A 224 -7.53 -22.19 1.56
N ALA A 225 -7.77 -21.18 2.39
CA ALA A 225 -7.55 -21.28 3.83
C ALA A 225 -8.41 -22.38 4.49
N LEU A 226 -9.70 -22.44 4.17
CA LEU A 226 -10.66 -23.35 4.83
C LEU A 226 -10.59 -24.80 4.32
N HIS A 227 -10.03 -25.03 3.14
CA HIS A 227 -9.93 -26.39 2.57
C HIS A 227 -8.86 -27.24 3.28
N ASP A 228 -7.75 -26.64 3.70
CA ASP A 228 -6.67 -27.37 4.37
C ASP A 228 -6.86 -27.50 5.87
N ASP A 229 -7.61 -26.59 6.50
CA ASP A 229 -7.62 -26.48 7.96
C ASP A 229 -8.61 -27.44 8.65
N GLY A 230 -9.34 -28.29 7.90
CA GLY A 230 -10.13 -29.43 8.39
C GLY A 230 -11.33 -29.15 9.33
N GLU A 231 -11.23 -28.15 10.20
CA GLU A 231 -12.19 -27.73 11.22
C GLU A 231 -13.20 -26.72 10.68
N TRP A 232 -12.88 -26.00 9.60
CA TRP A 232 -13.72 -24.94 9.04
C TRP A 232 -14.63 -25.40 7.90
N GLN A 233 -15.14 -26.62 7.98
CA GLN A 233 -16.17 -27.11 7.06
C GLN A 233 -17.44 -26.27 7.25
N VAL A 234 -17.57 -25.20 6.44
CA VAL A 234 -18.88 -24.61 6.16
C VAL A 234 -19.65 -25.72 5.45
N LYS A 235 -20.53 -26.40 6.19
CA LYS A 235 -21.46 -27.37 5.60
C LYS A 235 -22.13 -26.68 4.41
N PRO A 236 -21.99 -27.22 3.19
CA PRO A 236 -22.78 -26.76 2.07
C PRO A 236 -24.23 -26.81 2.54
N LYS A 237 -24.91 -25.67 2.52
CA LYS A 237 -26.35 -25.69 2.73
C LYS A 237 -26.89 -26.48 1.55
N ASP A 238 -27.36 -27.68 1.82
CA ASP A 238 -28.07 -28.52 0.88
C ASP A 238 -29.13 -27.67 0.16
N ASP A 239 -29.28 -27.94 -1.14
CA ASP A 239 -30.22 -27.34 -2.08
C ASP A 239 -29.90 -25.92 -2.61
N LEU A 240 -28.95 -25.87 -3.56
CA LEU A 240 -29.04 -24.91 -4.67
C LEU A 240 -29.46 -25.67 -5.94
N PRO A 241 -30.60 -25.36 -6.57
CA PRO A 241 -30.99 -26.01 -7.81
C PRO A 241 -29.94 -25.71 -8.89
N SER A 242 -29.48 -26.76 -9.56
CA SER A 242 -28.60 -26.69 -10.73
C SER A 242 -29.31 -25.99 -11.89
N ARG A 243 -29.40 -24.66 -11.86
CA ARG A 243 -29.64 -23.85 -13.05
C ARG A 243 -28.28 -23.41 -13.56
N GLY A 244 -27.84 -24.03 -14.65
CA GLY A 244 -26.64 -23.63 -15.37
C GLY A 244 -26.66 -22.13 -15.63
N ILE A 245 -25.75 -21.42 -14.99
CA ILE A 245 -25.45 -20.03 -15.28
C ILE A 245 -24.79 -20.04 -16.67
N PRO A 246 -25.35 -19.38 -17.69
CA PRO A 246 -24.64 -19.23 -18.95
C PRO A 246 -23.31 -18.53 -18.66
N ALA A 247 -22.20 -19.16 -19.01
CA ALA A 247 -20.88 -18.56 -18.90
C ALA A 247 -20.82 -17.34 -19.82
N GLU A 248 -21.16 -16.17 -19.29
CA GLU A 248 -20.87 -14.92 -19.96
C GLU A 248 -19.34 -14.76 -19.94
N LYS A 249 -18.71 -14.95 -21.10
CA LYS A 249 -17.26 -14.84 -21.30
C LYS A 249 -16.78 -13.49 -20.75
N ASN A 250 -16.27 -13.50 -19.51
CA ASN A 250 -15.56 -12.38 -18.93
C ASN A 250 -14.31 -12.14 -19.79
N ARG A 251 -14.38 -11.13 -20.66
CA ARG A 251 -13.27 -10.74 -21.54
C ARG A 251 -12.14 -10.19 -20.70
N SER A 252 -10.92 -10.65 -21.00
CA SER A 252 -9.73 -10.21 -20.30
C SER A 252 -9.53 -8.69 -20.41
N GLU A 253 -8.98 -8.09 -19.35
CA GLU A 253 -8.51 -6.70 -19.28
C GLU A 253 -7.69 -6.31 -20.53
N THR A 254 -6.89 -7.25 -21.03
CA THR A 254 -6.06 -7.15 -22.22
C THR A 254 -6.87 -6.88 -23.50
N GLU A 255 -8.02 -7.55 -23.67
CA GLU A 255 -8.92 -7.30 -24.80
C GLU A 255 -9.62 -5.94 -24.72
N ARG A 256 -9.97 -5.49 -23.51
CA ARG A 256 -10.54 -4.16 -23.27
C ARG A 256 -9.53 -3.07 -23.65
N ARG A 257 -8.28 -3.19 -23.18
CA ARG A 257 -7.17 -2.28 -23.53
C ARG A 257 -6.85 -2.27 -25.03
N ARG A 258 -6.89 -3.44 -25.70
CA ARG A 258 -6.66 -3.55 -27.15
C ARG A 258 -7.76 -2.85 -27.96
N ARG A 259 -9.00 -2.83 -27.48
CA ARG A 259 -10.12 -2.12 -28.13
C ARG A 259 -10.07 -0.61 -27.88
N ALA A 260 -9.70 -0.17 -26.67
CA ALA A 260 -9.50 1.25 -26.36
C ALA A 260 -8.46 1.87 -27.32
N ARG A 261 -7.28 1.23 -27.47
CA ARG A 261 -6.26 1.67 -28.42
C ARG A 261 -6.73 1.66 -29.89
N LYS A 262 -7.60 0.72 -30.27
CA LYS A 262 -8.21 0.69 -31.61
C LYS A 262 -9.24 1.79 -31.82
N ARG A 263 -9.95 2.25 -30.76
CA ARG A 263 -10.88 3.38 -30.83
C ARG A 263 -10.13 4.70 -30.94
N GLU A 264 -9.12 4.92 -30.09
CA GLU A 264 -8.26 6.11 -30.16
C GLU A 264 -7.54 6.24 -31.52
N GLY A 265 -7.03 5.14 -32.07
CA GLY A 265 -6.42 5.13 -33.40
C GLY A 265 -7.40 5.39 -34.55
N ARG A 266 -8.71 5.15 -34.36
CA ARG A 266 -9.76 5.48 -35.34
C ARG A 266 -10.20 6.94 -35.21
N GLU A 267 -10.30 7.46 -34.00
CA GLU A 267 -10.60 8.88 -33.74
C GLU A 267 -9.46 9.79 -34.19
N GLY A 268 -8.20 9.42 -33.92
CA GLY A 268 -7.03 10.15 -34.44
C GLY A 268 -6.99 10.20 -35.97
N LYS A 269 -7.34 9.10 -36.66
CA LYS A 269 -7.47 9.09 -38.13
C LYS A 269 -8.65 9.92 -38.64
N ARG A 270 -9.73 10.04 -37.86
CA ARG A 270 -10.89 10.89 -38.18
C ARG A 270 -10.54 12.38 -38.03
N LEU A 271 -9.83 12.74 -36.97
CA LEU A 271 -9.33 14.11 -36.72
C LEU A 271 -8.32 14.56 -37.79
N VAL A 272 -7.40 13.69 -38.21
CA VAL A 272 -6.46 13.99 -39.29
C VAL A 272 -7.16 14.14 -40.65
N ARG A 273 -8.23 13.37 -40.91
CA ARG A 273 -9.05 13.54 -42.12
C ARG A 273 -9.84 14.86 -42.08
N TRP A 274 -10.44 15.19 -40.94
CA TRP A 274 -11.18 16.45 -40.75
C TRP A 274 -10.28 17.67 -40.89
N GLY A 275 -9.05 17.62 -40.36
CA GLY A 275 -8.05 18.68 -40.53
C GLY A 275 -7.55 18.86 -41.97
N ARG A 276 -7.60 17.83 -42.82
CA ARG A 276 -7.25 17.94 -44.24
C ARG A 276 -8.40 18.45 -45.11
N GLU A 277 -9.64 18.10 -44.77
CA GLU A 277 -10.83 18.53 -45.51
C GLU A 277 -11.27 19.96 -45.12
N GLY A 278 -11.03 20.41 -43.87
CA GLY A 278 -11.41 21.75 -43.39
C GLY A 278 -10.41 22.89 -43.64
N PHE A 279 -9.20 22.58 -44.14
CA PHE A 279 -8.18 23.61 -44.44
C PHE A 279 -8.15 24.06 -45.91
N GLY A 280 -8.97 23.46 -46.79
CA GLY A 280 -9.05 23.82 -48.21
C GLY A 280 -9.82 25.12 -48.49
N GLU A 281 -10.77 25.51 -47.63
CA GLU A 281 -11.64 26.69 -47.87
C GLU A 281 -11.12 27.99 -47.24
N LYS A 282 -10.05 27.95 -46.43
CA LYS A 282 -9.48 29.16 -45.80
C LYS A 282 -8.33 29.81 -46.59
N SER A 283 -8.02 29.33 -47.78
CA SER A 283 -6.95 29.91 -48.60
C SER A 283 -7.41 31.09 -49.49
N GLU A 284 -8.67 31.12 -49.93
CA GLU A 284 -9.18 32.22 -50.77
C GLU A 284 -9.50 33.51 -49.98
N ALA A 285 -9.89 33.38 -48.71
CA ALA A 285 -10.16 34.54 -47.84
C ALA A 285 -8.89 35.28 -47.40
N LYS A 286 -7.72 34.61 -47.45
CA LYS A 286 -6.43 35.20 -47.08
C LYS A 286 -5.78 35.96 -48.24
N GLN A 287 -6.10 35.58 -49.47
CA GLN A 287 -5.56 36.21 -50.69
C GLN A 287 -6.23 37.55 -51.01
N ARG A 288 -7.47 37.78 -50.58
CA ARG A 288 -8.19 39.07 -50.74
C ARG A 288 -7.82 40.15 -49.72
N LEU A 289 -6.99 39.83 -48.73
CA LEU A 289 -6.50 40.79 -47.72
C LEU A 289 -5.08 41.31 -48.01
N GLU A 290 -4.35 40.70 -48.95
CA GLU A 290 -2.98 41.10 -49.34
C GLU A 290 -2.95 42.01 -50.58
N GLU A 291 -4.03 42.09 -51.36
CA GLU A 291 -4.21 43.06 -52.45
C GLU A 291 -5.05 44.22 -51.93
N GLY A 292 -4.38 45.27 -51.44
CA GLY A 292 -4.99 46.42 -50.75
C GLY A 292 -5.97 47.24 -51.59
N ASP A 293 -7.22 46.78 -51.68
CA ASP A 293 -8.35 47.56 -52.18
C ASP A 293 -9.29 47.89 -51.03
N ALA A 294 -9.09 49.07 -50.43
CA ALA A 294 -9.95 49.63 -49.41
C ALA A 294 -11.05 50.46 -50.07
N SER A 295 -12.21 49.86 -50.30
CA SER A 295 -13.46 50.59 -50.50
C SER A 295 -14.63 49.82 -49.85
N PRO A 296 -15.38 50.42 -48.91
CA PRO A 296 -16.53 49.78 -48.31
C PRO A 296 -17.76 49.99 -49.22
N PRO A 297 -18.57 48.95 -49.50
CA PRO A 297 -19.92 49.18 -49.98
C PRO A 297 -20.88 49.39 -48.81
N ALA A 298 -21.75 50.36 -49.00
CA ALA A 298 -22.79 50.81 -48.10
C ALA A 298 -24.04 49.90 -48.09
N HIS A 299 -24.79 50.08 -47.00
CA HIS A 299 -26.13 49.57 -46.63
C HIS A 299 -26.20 48.16 -46.05
#